data_AF-A0AAN9AEK4-F1
#
_entry.id   AF-A0AAN9AEK4-F1
#
_cell.length_a   1.000
_cell.length_b   1.000
_cell.length_c   1.000
_cell.angle_alpha   90.00
_cell.angle_beta   90.00
_cell.angle_gamma   90.00
#
_symmetry.space_group_name_H-M   'P 1'
#
loop_
_entity.id
_entity.type
_entity.pdbx_description
1 polymer ?
#
loop_
_entity_poly.entity_id
_entity_poly.type
_entity_poly.pdbx_seq_one_letter_code
_entity_poly.pdbx_strand_id
1 'polypeptide(L)'
;MSSKEQMNTINTERKRKRTQLIPKEKEREHNNQGQLVRKISAEPTNRDTGEQATAEQTNRDTGEQATAEQTNRDTGEQVTAEQTNRDIGEQATAEQTNRDTGEQVTAEQTNRDIGEQATAEQTNRDVGEQVTAEQTNRDIGEQATAEQTNRDIGEQATAEQTNRDIGEQATAEQTNRDTGEQVTAEQTNRDIGEQATAEQTNRDTGEQVTAEQTNRDTGEQATAEQTNRDTGEQVTAEQTNRDIGEQATAEQTNRDTGEQ
;
A
#
# COMPACT_ATOMS: atom_id res chain seq x y z
N MET A 1 4.89 -59.74 -48.70
CA MET A 1 4.53 -59.09 -47.42
C MET A 1 4.20 -57.63 -47.72
N SER A 2 3.02 -57.38 -48.32
CA SER A 2 1.75 -56.90 -47.75
C SER A 2 1.79 -55.48 -47.16
N SER A 3 1.15 -54.53 -47.86
CA SER A 3 1.00 -53.10 -47.55
C SER A 3 0.42 -52.75 -46.16
N LYS A 4 0.07 -53.75 -45.33
CA LYS A 4 -0.31 -53.54 -43.91
C LYS A 4 0.89 -53.31 -42.99
N GLU A 5 2.09 -53.77 -43.36
CA GLU A 5 3.31 -53.53 -42.56
C GLU A 5 3.86 -52.11 -42.73
N GLN A 6 3.62 -51.46 -43.87
CA GLN A 6 4.07 -50.07 -44.11
C GLN A 6 3.23 -49.02 -43.37
N MET A 7 1.96 -49.31 -43.07
CA MET A 7 1.08 -48.38 -42.34
C MET A 7 1.34 -48.33 -40.83
N ASN A 8 1.83 -49.42 -40.23
CA ASN A 8 2.16 -49.47 -38.80
C ASN A 8 3.47 -48.73 -38.47
N THR A 9 4.41 -48.64 -39.41
CA THR A 9 5.67 -47.91 -39.21
C THR A 9 5.44 -46.39 -39.17
N ILE A 10 4.55 -45.85 -40.02
CA ILE A 10 4.26 -44.41 -40.09
C ILE A 10 3.52 -43.89 -38.85
N ASN A 11 2.59 -44.67 -38.27
CA ASN A 11 1.88 -44.28 -37.05
C ASN A 11 2.77 -44.30 -35.79
N THR A 12 3.81 -45.13 -35.78
CA THR A 12 4.76 -45.21 -34.66
C THR A 12 5.75 -44.02 -34.67
N GLU A 13 6.14 -43.52 -35.85
CA GLU A 13 6.97 -42.31 -35.97
C GLU A 13 6.22 -41.02 -35.62
N ARG A 14 4.92 -40.90 -35.96
CA ARG A 14 4.11 -39.73 -35.54
C ARG A 14 3.92 -39.66 -34.02
N LYS A 15 3.80 -40.79 -33.33
CA LYS A 15 3.74 -40.83 -31.85
C LYS A 15 5.10 -40.52 -31.20
N ARG A 16 6.22 -40.92 -31.80
CA ARG A 16 7.56 -40.56 -31.31
C ARG A 16 7.94 -39.10 -31.54
N LYS A 17 7.51 -38.48 -32.66
CA LYS A 17 7.75 -37.05 -32.92
C LYS A 17 6.90 -36.10 -32.08
N ARG A 18 5.74 -36.54 -31.55
CA ARG A 18 4.89 -35.71 -30.68
C ARG A 18 5.32 -35.69 -29.21
N THR A 19 6.33 -36.48 -28.83
CA THR A 19 6.89 -36.52 -27.46
C THR A 19 8.27 -35.84 -27.38
N GLN A 20 8.72 -35.17 -28.46
CA GLN A 20 9.97 -34.39 -28.51
C GLN A 20 9.73 -32.88 -28.70
N LEU A 21 8.58 -32.40 -28.23
CA LEU A 21 8.28 -30.97 -28.07
C LEU A 21 8.05 -30.70 -26.58
N ILE A 22 9.10 -30.88 -25.78
CA ILE A 22 9.25 -30.22 -24.47
C ILE A 22 10.37 -29.21 -24.70
N PRO A 23 10.09 -27.89 -24.68
CA PRO A 23 11.12 -26.90 -24.94
C PRO A 23 12.18 -26.88 -23.82
N LYS A 24 13.41 -26.61 -24.26
CA LYS A 24 14.64 -26.36 -23.52
C LYS A 24 14.53 -25.34 -22.36
N GLU A 25 14.02 -25.72 -21.21
CA GLU A 25 14.06 -24.88 -19.99
C GLU A 25 15.23 -25.19 -19.03
N LYS A 26 16.04 -26.22 -19.30
CA LYS A 26 17.12 -26.64 -18.37
C LYS A 26 18.56 -26.37 -18.82
N GLU A 27 18.76 -25.61 -19.89
CA GLU A 27 20.10 -25.33 -20.46
C GLU A 27 20.43 -23.83 -20.57
N ARG A 28 19.75 -22.97 -19.81
CA ARG A 28 20.06 -21.53 -19.64
C ARG A 28 20.68 -21.19 -18.28
N GLU A 29 21.14 -22.18 -17.53
CA GLU A 29 21.54 -22.00 -16.13
C GLU A 29 23.03 -21.69 -15.91
N HIS A 30 23.86 -21.58 -16.97
CA HIS A 30 25.33 -21.47 -16.78
C HIS A 30 26.03 -20.38 -17.61
N ASN A 31 25.34 -19.31 -18.05
CA ASN A 31 26.05 -18.23 -18.74
C ASN A 31 25.46 -16.81 -18.57
N ASN A 32 24.88 -16.51 -17.41
CA ASN A 32 24.28 -15.19 -17.11
C ASN A 32 24.71 -14.61 -15.75
N GLN A 33 25.91 -14.96 -15.27
CA GLN A 33 26.44 -14.48 -13.98
C GLN A 33 27.08 -13.07 -14.03
N GLY A 34 26.76 -12.24 -15.03
CA GLY A 34 27.37 -10.92 -15.17
C GLY A 34 26.48 -9.78 -15.67
N GLN A 35 25.16 -9.97 -15.83
CA GLN A 35 24.25 -8.90 -16.30
C GLN A 35 22.77 -9.24 -16.03
N LEU A 36 22.42 -9.51 -14.77
CA LEU A 36 21.03 -9.56 -14.31
C LEU A 36 20.83 -8.44 -13.29
N VAL A 37 20.84 -7.21 -13.80
CA VAL A 37 20.29 -6.02 -13.16
C VAL A 37 18.77 -6.21 -13.17
N ARG A 38 18.21 -6.83 -12.13
CA ARG A 38 16.82 -7.29 -12.08
C ARG A 38 15.94 -6.18 -11.52
N LYS A 39 15.34 -5.40 -12.43
CA LYS A 39 14.07 -4.72 -12.15
C LYS A 39 12.97 -5.78 -12.14
N ILE A 40 12.18 -5.86 -11.08
CA ILE A 40 11.02 -6.74 -10.97
C ILE A 40 9.78 -5.85 -10.77
N SER A 41 8.73 -6.07 -11.56
CA SER A 41 7.46 -5.36 -11.44
C SER A 41 6.30 -6.34 -11.41
N ALA A 42 5.33 -6.12 -10.52
CA ALA A 42 4.08 -6.86 -10.46
C ALA A 42 2.89 -5.88 -10.40
N GLU A 43 2.09 -5.84 -11.47
CA GLU A 43 1.04 -4.84 -11.71
C GLU A 43 -0.37 -5.47 -11.90
N PRO A 44 -0.95 -6.22 -10.93
CA PRO A 44 -2.30 -6.74 -11.06
C PRO A 44 -3.36 -5.63 -11.13
N THR A 45 -4.33 -5.81 -12.03
CA THR A 45 -5.58 -5.03 -12.03
C THR A 45 -6.75 -5.96 -11.80
N ASN A 46 -7.50 -5.77 -10.72
CA ASN A 46 -8.76 -6.48 -10.47
C ASN A 46 -9.98 -5.65 -10.87
N ARG A 47 -11.03 -6.35 -11.30
CA ARG A 47 -12.37 -5.82 -11.51
C ARG A 47 -13.36 -6.95 -11.30
N ASP A 48 -14.02 -6.96 -10.17
CA ASP A 48 -15.00 -7.95 -9.79
C ASP A 48 -16.35 -7.33 -9.43
N THR A 49 -17.42 -8.09 -9.68
CA THR A 49 -18.78 -7.75 -9.28
C THR A 49 -19.43 -9.00 -8.70
N GLY A 50 -19.75 -8.99 -7.42
CA GLY A 50 -20.26 -10.18 -6.72
C GLY A 50 -20.67 -9.89 -5.28
N GLU A 51 -21.16 -10.89 -4.56
CA GLU A 51 -21.46 -10.75 -3.12
C GLU A 51 -20.18 -10.47 -2.31
N GLN A 52 -19.07 -11.11 -2.71
CA GLN A 52 -17.74 -10.87 -2.18
C GLN A 52 -16.75 -10.65 -3.33
N ALA A 53 -15.93 -9.59 -3.22
CA ALA A 53 -14.80 -9.33 -4.10
C ALA A 53 -13.52 -9.26 -3.27
N THR A 54 -12.49 -10.01 -3.67
CA THR A 54 -11.21 -10.04 -2.95
C THR A 54 -10.04 -9.98 -3.92
N ALA A 55 -9.11 -9.07 -3.66
CA ALA A 55 -7.87 -8.91 -4.41
C ALA A 55 -6.67 -8.96 -3.46
N GLU A 56 -5.83 -9.99 -3.57
CA GLU A 56 -4.64 -10.15 -2.74
C GLU A 56 -3.39 -10.15 -3.62
N GLN A 57 -2.42 -9.29 -3.29
CA GLN A 57 -1.08 -9.29 -3.89
C GLN A 57 -0.02 -9.45 -2.80
N THR A 58 0.89 -10.40 -3.01
CA THR A 58 2.11 -10.51 -2.21
C THR A 58 3.33 -10.52 -3.13
N ASN A 59 4.20 -9.53 -2.97
CA ASN A 59 5.50 -9.46 -3.63
C ASN A 59 6.63 -9.66 -2.62
N ARG A 60 7.71 -10.30 -3.08
CA ARG A 60 8.93 -10.50 -2.30
C ARG A 60 10.12 -10.51 -3.25
N ASP A 61 10.88 -9.43 -3.26
CA ASP A 61 11.98 -9.30 -4.19
C ASP A 61 13.33 -9.08 -3.50
N THR A 62 14.37 -9.52 -4.22
CA THR A 62 15.77 -9.26 -3.89
C THR A 62 16.45 -8.81 -5.17
N GLY A 63 16.70 -7.51 -5.32
CA GLY A 63 17.16 -6.90 -6.57
C GLY A 63 17.43 -5.40 -6.38
N GLU A 64 18.05 -4.76 -7.37
CA GLU A 64 18.33 -3.31 -7.29
C GLU A 64 17.03 -2.49 -7.21
N GLN A 65 15.99 -2.88 -7.97
CA GLN A 65 14.71 -2.16 -8.01
C GLN A 65 13.53 -3.14 -8.02
N ALA A 66 12.55 -2.89 -7.17
CA ALA A 66 11.29 -3.62 -7.09
C ALA A 66 10.09 -2.67 -7.10
N THR A 67 9.04 -3.05 -7.85
CA THR A 67 7.80 -2.27 -7.96
C THR A 67 6.59 -3.20 -7.84
N ALA A 68 5.67 -2.83 -6.96
CA ALA A 68 4.45 -3.55 -6.63
C ALA A 68 3.26 -2.61 -6.84
N GLU A 69 2.48 -2.78 -7.89
CA GLU A 69 1.31 -1.94 -8.15
C GLU A 69 0.01 -2.77 -8.15
N GLN A 70 -0.93 -2.49 -7.25
CA GLN A 70 -2.25 -3.11 -7.28
C GLN A 70 -3.32 -2.08 -7.63
N THR A 71 -4.16 -2.37 -8.62
CA THR A 71 -5.35 -1.55 -8.91
C THR A 71 -6.63 -2.38 -8.83
N ASN A 72 -7.55 -2.03 -7.93
CA ASN A 72 -8.85 -2.69 -7.81
C ASN A 72 -10.00 -1.75 -8.18
N ARG A 73 -11.07 -2.32 -8.76
CA ARG A 73 -12.30 -1.63 -9.11
C ARG A 73 -13.47 -2.59 -8.97
N ASP A 74 -13.88 -2.77 -7.74
CA ASP A 74 -14.76 -3.87 -7.37
C ASP A 74 -16.10 -3.35 -6.82
N THR A 75 -17.13 -4.18 -6.91
CA THR A 75 -18.45 -3.87 -6.35
C THR A 75 -19.06 -5.11 -5.74
N GLY A 76 -19.46 -5.04 -4.47
CA GLY A 76 -20.08 -6.17 -3.79
C GLY A 76 -20.66 -5.84 -2.42
N GLU A 77 -21.15 -6.83 -1.67
CA GLU A 77 -21.53 -6.58 -0.27
C GLU A 77 -20.27 -6.43 0.59
N GLN A 78 -19.25 -7.26 0.32
CA GLN A 78 -17.93 -7.19 0.95
C GLN A 78 -16.85 -7.05 -0.12
N VAL A 79 -16.01 -6.02 -0.01
CA VAL A 79 -14.87 -5.79 -0.90
C VAL A 79 -13.60 -5.71 -0.06
N THR A 80 -12.58 -6.49 -0.41
CA THR A 80 -11.30 -6.53 0.30
C THR A 80 -10.14 -6.47 -0.69
N ALA A 81 -9.22 -5.55 -0.45
CA ALA A 81 -8.01 -5.38 -1.22
C ALA A 81 -6.78 -5.39 -0.30
N GLU A 82 -5.93 -6.41 -0.42
CA GLU A 82 -4.73 -6.59 0.40
C GLU A 82 -3.46 -6.58 -0.47
N GLN A 83 -2.53 -5.68 -0.17
CA GLN A 83 -1.21 -5.65 -0.78
C GLN A 83 -0.13 -5.82 0.28
N THR A 84 0.74 -6.83 0.11
CA THR A 84 1.96 -6.99 0.91
C THR A 84 3.19 -6.94 0.01
N ASN A 85 4.08 -5.98 0.26
CA ASN A 85 5.38 -5.90 -0.38
C ASN A 85 6.51 -6.14 0.63
N ARG A 86 7.59 -6.81 0.22
CA ARG A 86 8.78 -7.04 1.05
C ARG A 86 10.03 -7.12 0.21
N ASP A 87 10.84 -6.06 0.24
CA ASP A 87 12.01 -6.00 -0.62
C ASP A 87 13.32 -5.85 0.14
N ILE A 88 14.38 -6.37 -0.49
CA ILE A 88 15.77 -6.11 -0.11
C ILE A 88 16.47 -5.62 -1.38
N GLY A 89 16.81 -4.34 -1.44
CA GLY A 89 17.26 -3.71 -2.69
C GLY A 89 17.78 -2.29 -2.52
N GLU A 90 18.08 -1.60 -3.61
CA GLU A 90 18.41 -0.17 -3.55
C GLU A 90 17.11 0.65 -3.48
N GLN A 91 16.11 0.30 -4.29
CA GLN A 91 14.83 1.00 -4.37
C GLN A 91 13.64 0.04 -4.38
N ALA A 92 12.63 0.37 -3.59
CA ALA A 92 11.37 -0.36 -3.51
C ALA A 92 10.18 0.60 -3.57
N THR A 93 9.16 0.22 -4.34
CA THR A 93 7.93 1.00 -4.50
C THR A 93 6.71 0.10 -4.42
N ALA A 94 5.78 0.42 -3.53
CA ALA A 94 4.50 -0.24 -3.41
C ALA A 94 3.35 0.76 -3.57
N GLU A 95 2.53 0.60 -4.61
CA GLU A 95 1.37 1.44 -4.89
C GLU A 95 0.10 0.60 -4.87
N GLN A 96 -0.89 0.99 -4.06
CA GLN A 96 -2.22 0.41 -4.06
C GLN A 96 -3.27 1.48 -4.42
N THR A 97 -4.08 1.21 -5.44
CA THR A 97 -5.21 2.07 -5.83
C THR A 97 -6.52 1.28 -5.81
N ASN A 98 -7.45 1.67 -4.94
CA ASN A 98 -8.79 1.08 -4.87
C ASN A 98 -9.87 2.07 -5.30
N ARG A 99 -10.93 1.54 -5.90
CA ARG A 99 -12.11 2.33 -6.26
C ARG A 99 -13.33 1.46 -6.20
N ASP A 100 -13.82 1.29 -4.98
CA ASP A 100 -14.71 0.19 -4.65
C ASP A 100 -16.05 0.68 -4.10
N THR A 101 -17.03 -0.19 -4.12
CA THR A 101 -18.36 0.09 -3.57
C THR A 101 -18.94 -1.15 -2.93
N GLY A 102 -19.36 -1.06 -1.68
CA GLY A 102 -20.03 -2.17 -1.00
C GLY A 102 -20.64 -1.83 0.35
N GLU A 103 -21.18 -2.80 1.08
CA GLU A 103 -21.60 -2.54 2.47
C GLU A 103 -20.36 -2.41 3.37
N GLN A 104 -19.37 -3.29 3.16
CA GLN A 104 -18.07 -3.26 3.82
C GLN A 104 -16.96 -3.20 2.78
N VAL A 105 -16.10 -2.19 2.89
CA VAL A 105 -14.92 -2.02 2.02
C VAL A 105 -13.67 -1.93 2.88
N THR A 106 -12.68 -2.77 2.61
CA THR A 106 -11.41 -2.81 3.33
C THR A 106 -10.24 -2.80 2.37
N ALA A 107 -9.29 -1.89 2.62
CA ALA A 107 -8.06 -1.75 1.85
C ALA A 107 -6.85 -1.76 2.79
N GLU A 108 -6.01 -2.79 2.70
CA GLU A 108 -4.81 -2.94 3.51
C GLU A 108 -3.55 -2.97 2.66
N GLN A 109 -2.61 -2.06 2.95
CA GLN A 109 -1.27 -2.05 2.37
C GLN A 109 -0.22 -2.26 3.46
N THR A 110 0.64 -3.27 3.29
CA THR A 110 1.83 -3.47 4.11
C THR A 110 3.08 -3.46 3.24
N ASN A 111 3.99 -2.51 3.50
CA ASN A 111 5.31 -2.47 2.89
C ASN A 111 6.41 -2.72 3.94
N ARG A 112 7.47 -3.44 3.55
CA ARG A 112 8.62 -3.71 4.44
C ARG A 112 9.91 -3.81 3.65
N ASP A 113 10.73 -2.78 3.74
CA ASP A 113 11.92 -2.72 2.90
C ASP A 113 13.22 -2.61 3.71
N ILE A 114 14.28 -3.13 3.12
CA ILE A 114 15.66 -2.89 3.54
C ILE A 114 16.42 -2.42 2.32
N GLY A 115 16.80 -1.13 2.28
CA GLY A 115 17.38 -0.54 1.08
C GLY A 115 17.79 0.91 1.22
N GLU A 116 18.12 1.58 0.12
CA GLU A 116 18.43 3.02 0.16
C GLU A 116 17.14 3.84 0.20
N GLN A 117 16.16 3.48 -0.64
CA GLN A 117 14.90 4.22 -0.76
C GLN A 117 13.69 3.28 -0.79
N ALA A 118 12.66 3.63 -0.02
CA ALA A 118 11.38 2.94 0.02
C ALA A 118 10.22 3.93 -0.12
N THR A 119 9.22 3.54 -0.91
CA THR A 119 8.01 4.36 -1.12
C THR A 119 6.78 3.47 -1.06
N ALA A 120 5.82 3.83 -0.20
CA ALA A 120 4.52 3.18 -0.11
C ALA A 120 3.42 4.22 -0.32
N GLU A 121 2.60 4.04 -1.36
CA GLU A 121 1.46 4.92 -1.66
C GLU A 121 0.16 4.12 -1.67
N GLN A 122 -0.81 4.54 -0.85
CA GLN A 122 -2.17 3.99 -0.87
C GLN A 122 -3.18 5.07 -1.25
N THR A 123 -3.98 4.81 -2.28
CA THR A 123 -5.08 5.70 -2.71
C THR A 123 -6.40 4.96 -2.74
N ASN A 124 -7.36 5.39 -1.93
CA ASN A 124 -8.71 4.83 -1.89
C ASN A 124 -9.77 5.85 -2.33
N ARG A 125 -10.83 5.34 -2.95
CA ARG A 125 -12.03 6.12 -3.26
C ARG A 125 -13.23 5.21 -3.18
N ASP A 126 -13.75 5.10 -1.98
CA ASP A 126 -14.67 4.03 -1.66
C ASP A 126 -16.00 4.56 -1.13
N VAL A 127 -17.03 3.73 -1.30
CA VAL A 127 -18.38 4.03 -0.83
C VAL A 127 -18.94 2.79 -0.15
N GLY A 128 -19.39 2.92 1.10
CA GLY A 128 -20.06 1.82 1.79
C GLY A 128 -20.66 2.17 3.14
N GLU A 129 -21.23 1.22 3.86
CA GLU A 129 -21.68 1.48 5.24
C GLU A 129 -20.45 1.60 6.16
N GLN A 130 -19.47 0.71 5.97
CA GLN A 130 -18.19 0.72 6.67
C GLN A 130 -17.05 0.71 5.65
N VAL A 131 -16.16 1.71 5.76
CA VAL A 131 -14.97 1.84 4.92
C VAL A 131 -13.74 1.91 5.83
N THR A 132 -12.75 1.05 5.54
CA THR A 132 -11.50 0.98 6.30
C THR A 132 -10.30 0.95 5.36
N ALA A 133 -9.35 1.85 5.60
CA ALA A 133 -8.10 1.94 4.88
C ALA A 133 -6.92 1.91 5.85
N GLU A 134 -6.08 0.87 5.77
CA GLU A 134 -4.91 0.71 6.63
C GLU A 134 -3.63 0.65 5.80
N GLN A 135 -2.68 1.56 6.10
CA GLN A 135 -1.34 1.54 5.54
C GLN A 135 -0.29 1.32 6.64
N THR A 136 0.54 0.29 6.46
CA THR A 136 1.72 0.06 7.30
C THR A 136 2.98 0.08 6.45
N ASN A 137 3.89 0.99 6.74
CA ASN A 137 5.22 1.05 6.15
C ASN A 137 6.31 0.78 7.21
N ARG A 138 7.31 -0.03 6.87
CA ARG A 138 8.43 -0.36 7.78
C ARG A 138 9.74 -0.49 7.04
N ASP A 139 10.60 0.49 7.22
CA ASP A 139 11.82 0.58 6.44
C ASP A 139 13.07 0.60 7.33
N ILE A 140 14.16 0.15 6.73
CA ILE A 140 15.52 0.31 7.23
C ILE A 140 16.32 0.79 6.02
N GLY A 141 16.67 2.07 5.98
CA GLY A 141 17.30 2.64 4.80
C GLY A 141 17.79 4.06 4.93
N GLU A 142 18.06 4.76 3.82
CA GLU A 142 18.40 6.18 3.87
C GLU A 142 17.11 7.02 3.88
N GLN A 143 16.13 6.67 3.04
CA GLN A 143 14.90 7.42 2.86
C GLN A 143 13.66 6.53 2.81
N ALA A 144 12.65 6.90 3.59
CA ALA A 144 11.34 6.25 3.61
C ALA A 144 10.21 7.26 3.42
N THR A 145 9.31 6.98 2.46
CA THR A 145 8.10 7.78 2.22
C THR A 145 6.86 6.89 2.29
N ALA A 146 5.89 7.29 3.11
CA ALA A 146 4.57 6.68 3.16
C ALA A 146 3.48 7.74 2.91
N GLU A 147 2.68 7.57 1.87
CA GLU A 147 1.57 8.46 1.53
C GLU A 147 0.25 7.71 1.51
N GLN A 148 -0.73 8.16 2.28
CA GLN A 148 -2.10 7.64 2.27
C GLN A 148 -3.08 8.73 1.86
N THR A 149 -3.89 8.47 0.84
CA THR A 149 -4.97 9.36 0.40
C THR A 149 -6.30 8.61 0.37
N ASN A 150 -7.26 9.05 1.19
CA ASN A 150 -8.61 8.50 1.20
C ASN A 150 -9.65 9.53 0.76
N ARG A 151 -10.74 9.02 0.18
CA ARG A 151 -11.94 9.80 -0.14
C ARG A 151 -13.14 8.89 -0.05
N ASP A 152 -13.70 8.85 1.15
CA ASP A 152 -14.65 7.82 1.51
C ASP A 152 -16.01 8.40 1.88
N ILE A 153 -17.06 7.65 1.57
CA ILE A 153 -18.43 7.98 1.93
C ILE A 153 -19.04 6.76 2.60
N GLY A 154 -19.46 6.90 3.85
CA GLY A 154 -20.15 5.82 4.55
C GLY A 154 -20.75 6.19 5.88
N GLU A 155 -21.39 5.26 6.61
CA GLU A 155 -21.79 5.52 7.99
C GLU A 155 -20.55 5.62 8.88
N GLN A 156 -19.56 4.77 8.63
CA GLN A 156 -18.26 4.76 9.29
C GLN A 156 -17.13 4.78 8.27
N ALA A 157 -16.21 5.74 8.41
CA ALA A 157 -14.98 5.81 7.63
C ALA A 157 -13.77 5.83 8.58
N THR A 158 -12.81 4.95 8.35
CA THR A 158 -11.59 4.84 9.16
C THR A 158 -10.35 4.75 8.28
N ALA A 159 -9.38 5.61 8.57
CA ALA A 159 -8.12 5.70 7.86
C ALA A 159 -6.96 5.67 8.87
N GLU A 160 -6.16 4.62 8.82
CA GLU A 160 -5.01 4.42 9.70
C GLU A 160 -3.70 4.32 8.92
N GLN A 161 -2.76 5.21 9.21
CA GLN A 161 -1.40 5.16 8.67
C GLN A 161 -0.38 4.91 9.78
N THR A 162 0.45 3.89 9.63
CA THR A 162 1.62 3.65 10.49
C THR A 162 2.88 3.63 9.65
N ASN A 163 3.78 4.59 9.90
CA ASN A 163 5.13 4.59 9.38
C ASN A 163 6.15 4.30 10.49
N ARG A 164 7.10 3.41 10.22
CA ARG A 164 8.24 3.14 11.10
C ARG A 164 9.51 3.08 10.30
N ASP A 165 10.45 3.96 10.59
CA ASP A 165 11.72 4.00 9.88
C ASP A 165 12.90 3.92 10.83
N ILE A 166 14.01 3.43 10.28
CA ILE A 166 15.34 3.53 10.83
C ILE A 166 16.22 3.97 9.66
N GLY A 167 16.49 5.27 9.56
CA GLY A 167 17.18 5.82 8.41
C GLY A 167 17.71 7.22 8.56
N GLU A 168 17.96 7.93 7.46
CA GLU A 168 18.33 9.35 7.53
C GLU A 168 17.08 10.22 7.52
N GLN A 169 16.09 9.88 6.69
CA GLN A 169 14.90 10.69 6.46
C GLN A 169 13.63 9.85 6.35
N ALA A 170 12.63 10.19 7.18
CA ALA A 170 11.31 9.57 7.16
C ALA A 170 10.20 10.61 6.91
N THR A 171 9.36 10.35 5.91
CA THR A 171 8.18 11.17 5.61
C THR A 171 6.92 10.33 5.65
N ALA A 172 5.91 10.79 6.39
CA ALA A 172 4.58 10.21 6.42
C ALA A 172 3.53 11.28 6.13
N GLU A 173 2.74 11.12 5.08
CA GLU A 173 1.67 12.04 4.71
C GLU A 173 0.32 11.32 4.65
N GLN A 174 -0.66 11.80 5.42
CA GLN A 174 -2.04 11.30 5.40
C GLN A 174 -3.00 12.41 4.95
N THR A 175 -3.78 12.15 3.90
CA THR A 175 -4.82 13.07 3.42
C THR A 175 -6.18 12.38 3.34
N ASN A 176 -7.13 12.86 4.13
CA ASN A 176 -8.50 12.34 4.16
C ASN A 176 -9.53 13.38 3.70
N ARG A 177 -10.59 12.90 3.03
CA ARG A 177 -11.75 13.70 2.62
C ARG A 177 -13.01 12.86 2.73
N ASP A 178 -13.47 12.70 3.95
CA ASP A 178 -14.43 11.65 4.26
C ASP A 178 -15.77 12.23 4.72
N THR A 179 -16.83 11.45 4.51
CA THR A 179 -18.19 11.83 4.93
C THR A 179 -18.88 10.65 5.56
N GLY A 180 -19.36 10.80 6.79
CA GLY A 180 -20.12 9.77 7.47
C GLY A 180 -20.73 10.16 8.80
N GLU A 181 -21.36 9.24 9.53
CA GLU A 181 -21.78 9.51 10.91
C GLU A 181 -20.57 9.57 11.84
N GLN A 182 -19.63 8.64 11.64
CA GLN A 182 -18.35 8.56 12.36
C GLN A 182 -17.18 8.55 11.38
N VAL A 183 -16.26 9.49 11.55
CA VAL A 183 -15.03 9.58 10.75
C VAL A 183 -13.83 9.58 11.68
N THR A 184 -12.88 8.68 11.42
CA THR A 184 -11.66 8.53 12.20
C THR A 184 -10.43 8.51 11.29
N ALA A 185 -9.44 9.33 11.63
CA ALA A 185 -8.17 9.43 10.94
C ALA A 185 -7.01 9.37 11.94
N GLU A 186 -6.22 8.30 11.89
CA GLU A 186 -5.09 8.10 12.80
C GLU A 186 -3.78 7.97 12.02
N GLN A 187 -2.82 8.85 12.33
CA GLN A 187 -1.47 8.78 11.78
C GLN A 187 -0.45 8.55 12.90
N THR A 188 0.35 7.49 12.79
CA THR A 188 1.50 7.24 13.66
C THR A 188 2.80 7.22 12.84
N ASN A 189 3.69 8.16 13.12
CA ASN A 189 5.07 8.13 12.63
C ASN A 189 6.03 7.79 13.78
N ARG A 190 6.97 6.87 13.54
CA ARG A 190 8.08 6.59 14.46
C ARG A 190 9.37 6.50 13.70
N ASP A 191 10.32 7.34 14.06
CA ASP A 191 11.60 7.39 13.38
C ASP A 191 12.78 7.27 14.36
N ILE A 192 13.85 6.69 13.84
CA ILE A 192 15.18 6.69 14.40
C ILE A 192 16.10 7.12 13.26
N GLY A 193 16.27 8.44 13.10
CA GLY A 193 17.05 8.96 11.99
C GLY A 193 17.63 10.35 12.19
N GLU A 194 17.89 11.09 11.11
CA GLU A 194 18.28 12.50 11.22
C GLU A 194 17.04 13.41 11.19
N GLN A 195 16.06 13.09 10.33
CA GLN A 195 14.89 13.93 10.07
C GLN A 195 13.60 13.12 9.94
N ALA A 196 12.58 13.50 10.71
CA ALA A 196 11.25 12.93 10.63
C ALA A 196 10.19 13.98 10.33
N THR A 197 9.39 13.77 9.28
CA THR A 197 8.24 14.62 8.93
C THR A 197 6.95 13.80 8.96
N ALA A 198 5.93 14.32 9.64
CA ALA A 198 4.59 13.76 9.63
C ALA A 198 3.57 14.86 9.33
N GLU A 199 2.79 14.69 8.26
CA GLU A 199 1.73 15.63 7.88
C GLU A 199 0.38 14.92 7.80
N GLN A 200 -0.61 15.44 8.53
CA GLN A 200 -1.98 14.96 8.48
C GLN A 200 -2.91 16.08 8.02
N THR A 201 -3.64 15.87 6.94
CA THR A 201 -4.64 16.81 6.43
C THR A 201 -6.01 16.16 6.30
N ASN A 202 -6.97 16.63 7.09
CA ASN A 202 -8.34 16.14 7.06
C ASN A 202 -9.33 17.21 6.60
N ARG A 203 -10.36 16.76 5.88
CA ARG A 203 -11.49 17.59 5.49
C ARG A 203 -12.77 16.77 5.55
N ASP A 204 -13.29 16.63 6.76
CA ASP A 204 -14.29 15.62 7.03
C ASP A 204 -15.64 16.21 7.41
N THR A 205 -16.68 15.41 7.25
CA THR A 205 -18.05 15.79 7.64
C THR A 205 -18.73 14.61 8.31
N GLY A 206 -19.22 14.81 9.53
CA GLY A 206 -19.95 13.78 10.25
C GLY A 206 -20.46 14.18 11.62
N GLU A 207 -21.25 13.33 12.28
CA GLU A 207 -21.71 13.61 13.65
C GLU A 207 -20.52 13.60 14.63
N GLN A 208 -19.61 12.63 14.45
CA GLN A 208 -18.39 12.47 15.23
C GLN A 208 -17.19 12.41 14.28
N VAL A 209 -16.24 13.32 14.45
CA VAL A 209 -14.98 13.37 13.69
C VAL A 209 -13.80 13.31 14.67
N THR A 210 -12.90 12.37 14.46
CA THR A 210 -11.68 12.19 15.26
C THR A 210 -10.45 12.17 14.37
N ALA A 211 -9.46 13.00 14.72
CA ALA A 211 -8.18 13.07 14.04
C ALA A 211 -7.03 12.97 15.06
N GLU A 212 -6.29 11.87 15.07
CA GLU A 212 -5.14 11.67 15.96
C GLU A 212 -3.84 11.58 15.16
N GLN A 213 -2.87 12.44 15.49
CA GLN A 213 -1.52 12.36 14.95
C GLN A 213 -0.51 12.14 16.07
N THR A 214 0.26 11.05 15.97
CA THR A 214 1.39 10.78 16.86
C THR A 214 2.69 10.76 16.06
N ASN A 215 3.61 11.67 16.38
CA ASN A 215 4.99 11.62 15.91
C ASN A 215 5.93 11.28 17.07
N ARG A 216 6.82 10.30 16.88
CA ARG A 216 7.89 9.97 17.82
C ARG A 216 9.22 9.87 17.10
N ASP A 217 10.15 10.73 17.47
CA ASP A 217 11.48 10.77 16.87
C ASP A 217 12.57 10.70 17.94
N THR A 218 13.72 10.18 17.53
CA THR A 218 14.97 10.18 18.30
C THR A 218 16.13 10.84 17.55
N GLY A 219 15.86 11.45 16.39
CA GLY A 219 16.81 12.09 15.50
C GLY A 219 17.19 13.51 15.82
N GLU A 220 17.69 14.27 14.84
CA GLU A 220 18.09 15.67 15.03
C GLU A 220 16.90 16.62 14.89
N GLN A 221 15.99 16.32 13.97
CA GLN A 221 14.87 17.20 13.60
C GLN A 221 13.55 16.45 13.41
N ALA A 222 12.53 16.84 14.17
CA ALA A 222 11.18 16.32 14.03
C ALA A 222 10.17 17.42 13.66
N THR A 223 9.41 17.23 12.59
CA THR A 223 8.29 18.10 12.20
C THR A 223 6.99 17.30 12.20
N ALA A 224 5.95 17.88 12.80
CA ALA A 224 4.60 17.34 12.77
C ALA A 224 3.59 18.45 12.46
N GLU A 225 2.84 18.31 11.38
CA GLU A 225 1.78 19.25 11.00
C GLU A 225 0.43 18.54 10.92
N GLN A 226 -0.57 19.05 11.64
CA GLN A 226 -1.95 18.59 11.57
C GLN A 226 -2.86 19.73 11.12
N THR A 227 -3.59 19.53 10.01
CA THR A 227 -4.58 20.49 9.51
C THR A 227 -5.93 19.83 9.34
N ASN A 228 -6.91 20.26 10.13
CA ASN A 228 -8.29 19.75 10.08
C ASN A 228 -9.27 20.84 9.65
N ARG A 229 -10.17 20.51 8.71
CA ARG A 229 -11.32 21.35 8.33
C ARG A 229 -12.57 20.49 8.32
N ASP A 230 -13.24 20.47 9.47
CA ASP A 230 -14.30 19.52 9.71
C ASP A 230 -15.64 20.20 9.97
N THR A 231 -16.72 19.44 9.84
CA THR A 231 -18.06 19.86 10.20
C THR A 231 -18.74 18.72 10.91
N GLY A 232 -19.10 18.92 12.18
CA GLY A 232 -19.79 17.91 12.96
C GLY A 232 -20.33 18.41 14.30
N GLU A 233 -21.07 17.54 14.99
CA GLU A 233 -21.54 17.83 16.36
C GLU A 233 -20.41 17.66 17.37
N GLN A 234 -19.50 16.70 17.14
CA GLN A 234 -18.35 16.42 18.00
C GLN A 234 -17.09 16.27 17.13
N VAL A 235 -16.16 17.22 17.26
CA VAL A 235 -14.87 17.20 16.56
C VAL A 235 -13.75 17.12 17.59
N THR A 236 -12.93 16.07 17.50
CA THR A 236 -11.74 15.86 18.33
C THR A 236 -10.50 15.80 17.45
N ALA A 237 -9.49 16.59 17.80
CA ALA A 237 -8.20 16.57 17.13
C ALA A 237 -7.07 16.57 18.15
N GLU A 238 -6.26 15.51 18.16
CA GLU A 238 -5.13 15.34 19.06
C GLU A 238 -3.83 15.22 18.28
N GLN A 239 -2.83 16.01 18.66
CA GLN A 239 -1.48 15.92 18.13
C GLN A 239 -0.49 15.69 19.27
N THR A 240 0.24 14.58 19.19
CA THR A 240 1.33 14.26 20.12
C THR A 240 2.64 14.21 19.36
N ASN A 241 3.57 15.11 19.67
CA ASN A 241 4.96 15.03 19.20
C ASN A 241 5.90 14.74 20.38
N ARG A 242 6.66 13.64 20.29
CA ARG A 242 7.70 13.28 21.26
C ARG A 242 9.04 13.17 20.55
N ASP A 243 9.94 14.08 20.88
CA ASP A 243 11.28 14.11 20.33
C ASP A 243 12.34 14.12 21.44
N ILE A 244 13.48 13.49 21.16
CA ILE A 244 14.70 13.49 21.98
C ILE A 244 15.82 14.34 21.32
N GLY A 245 15.60 14.78 20.09
CA GLY A 245 16.48 15.53 19.22
C GLY A 245 16.71 17.00 19.56
N GLU A 246 17.47 17.66 18.68
CA GLU A 246 17.85 19.06 18.85
C GLU A 246 16.71 20.03 18.53
N GLN A 247 15.84 19.69 17.56
CA GLN A 247 14.78 20.56 17.08
C GLN A 247 13.46 19.82 16.85
N ALA A 248 12.41 20.25 17.52
CA ALA A 248 11.06 19.76 17.31
C ALA A 248 10.11 20.90 16.94
N THR A 249 9.39 20.73 15.83
CA THR A 249 8.31 21.62 15.39
C THR A 249 6.99 20.84 15.38
N ALA A 250 5.95 21.45 15.93
CA ALA A 250 4.60 20.90 15.91
C ALA A 250 3.59 22.01 15.64
N GLU A 251 2.83 21.90 14.56
CA GLU A 251 1.77 22.84 14.20
C GLU A 251 0.43 22.12 14.09
N GLN A 252 -0.58 22.63 14.80
CA GLN A 252 -1.95 22.11 14.76
C GLN A 252 -2.91 23.24 14.34
N THR A 253 -3.66 23.04 13.26
CA THR A 253 -4.69 23.97 12.78
C THR A 253 -6.03 23.25 12.64
N ASN A 254 -6.99 23.59 13.51
CA ASN A 254 -8.34 23.03 13.47
C ASN A 254 -9.37 24.12 13.11
N ARG A 255 -10.21 23.86 12.10
CA ARG A 255 -11.38 24.67 11.78
C ARG A 255 -12.62 23.79 11.77
N ASP A 256 -13.48 23.99 12.76
CA ASP A 256 -14.81 23.39 12.83
C ASP A 256 -15.89 24.40 12.40
N THR A 257 -16.81 24.00 11.52
CA THR A 257 -17.96 24.80 11.07
C THR A 257 -19.32 24.21 11.43
N GLY A 258 -19.38 23.21 12.32
CA GLY A 258 -20.62 22.63 12.84
C GLY A 258 -21.44 23.58 13.74
N GLU A 259 -22.73 23.28 13.93
CA GLU A 259 -23.59 23.97 14.90
C GLU A 259 -23.23 23.50 16.32
N GLN A 260 -22.56 24.37 17.11
CA GLN A 260 -22.29 24.14 18.55
C GLN A 260 -23.50 24.39 19.44
#